data_AF-A0A4Y2VCD1-F1
#
_entry.id   AF-A0A4Y2VCD1-F1
#
_cell.length_a   1.000
_cell.length_b   1.000
_cell.length_c   1.000
_cell.angle_alpha   90.00
_cell.angle_beta   90.00
_cell.angle_gamma   90.00
#
_symmetry.space_group_name_H-M   'P 1'
#
loop_
_entity.id
_entity.type
_entity.pdbx_description
1 polymer ?
#
loop_
_entity_poly.entity_id
_entity_poly.type
_entity_poly.pdbx_seq_one_letter_code
_entity_poly.pdbx_strand_id
1 'polypeptide(L)'
;MKDRDFLWHLLHDTYMDVIVSISIKPSYTKREVLSVIASLYDPLGFLGPVLTRAKVLLQRLWHQRLDRDDVLPSPIADDKKEFVTTVNCIEKLKITRFILTNTWLRIVLQGFVDASKATYGAVV
;
A
#
# COMPACT_ATOMS: atom_id res chain seq x y z
N MET A 1 -22.62 -22.81 -1.80
CA MET A 1 -22.43 -21.50 -1.16
C MET A 1 -21.99 -21.80 0.26
N LYS A 2 -20.71 -21.67 0.57
CA LYS A 2 -20.15 -22.02 1.88
C LYS A 2 -19.46 -20.77 2.39
N ASP A 3 -20.09 -20.12 3.36
CA ASP A 3 -19.59 -18.93 4.02
C ASP A 3 -18.20 -19.26 4.60
N ARG A 4 -17.18 -18.58 4.06
CA ARG A 4 -15.85 -18.56 4.68
C ARG A 4 -15.86 -17.43 5.68
N ASP A 5 -16.36 -17.74 6.87
CA ASP A 5 -16.17 -16.89 8.04
C ASP A 5 -14.66 -16.78 8.29
N PHE A 6 -14.10 -15.60 8.03
CA PHE A 6 -12.74 -15.25 8.42
C PHE A 6 -12.70 -15.15 9.94
N LEU A 7 -12.43 -16.26 10.62
CA LEU A 7 -12.14 -16.28 12.05
C LEU A 7 -10.79 -15.58 12.30
N TRP A 8 -10.85 -14.29 12.62
CA TRP A 8 -9.69 -13.50 13.05
C TRP A 8 -9.27 -13.90 14.47
N HIS A 9 -8.16 -14.63 14.58
CA HIS A 9 -7.60 -15.08 15.86
C HIS A 9 -6.63 -14.03 16.43
N LEU A 10 -7.14 -13.07 17.20
CA LEU A 10 -6.35 -11.94 17.75
C LEU A 10 -5.07 -12.36 18.52
N LEU A 11 -5.08 -13.52 19.18
CA LEU A 11 -3.97 -13.97 20.02
C LEU A 11 -2.81 -14.60 19.24
N HIS A 12 -3.06 -15.03 18.00
CA HIS A 12 -2.04 -15.63 17.13
C HIS A 12 -1.69 -14.71 15.95
N ASP A 13 -2.38 -13.59 15.82
CA ASP A 13 -2.17 -12.64 14.74
C ASP A 13 -1.03 -11.67 15.08
N THR A 14 0.19 -12.22 15.18
CA THR A 14 1.33 -11.47 15.72
C THR A 14 1.94 -10.51 14.69
N TYR A 15 1.99 -10.91 13.42
CA TYR A 15 2.66 -10.14 12.36
C TYR A 15 1.87 -10.16 11.05
N MET A 16 1.88 -9.05 10.31
CA MET A 16 1.47 -8.98 8.91
C MET A 16 2.71 -8.89 8.03
N ASP A 17 2.83 -9.80 7.06
CA ASP A 17 3.82 -9.71 5.99
C ASP A 17 3.20 -9.00 4.79
N VAL A 18 3.90 -8.01 4.26
CA VAL A 18 3.49 -7.28 3.05
C VAL A 18 4.20 -7.90 1.85
N ILE A 19 3.53 -8.79 1.13
CA ILE A 19 4.14 -9.51 0.00
C ILE A 19 3.74 -8.82 -1.31
N VAL A 20 4.47 -7.78 -1.67
CA VAL A 20 4.38 -7.14 -3.00
C VAL A 20 5.79 -6.85 -3.48
N SER A 21 6.14 -7.35 -4.65
CA SER A 21 7.45 -7.12 -5.27
C SER A 21 7.28 -6.74 -6.73
N ILE A 22 8.17 -5.87 -7.21
CA ILE A 22 8.21 -5.50 -8.61
C ILE A 22 9.64 -5.61 -9.13
N SER A 23 9.81 -6.39 -10.19
CA SER A 23 11.12 -6.55 -10.86
C SER A 23 11.57 -5.20 -11.41
N ILE A 24 12.80 -4.78 -11.08
CA ILE A 24 13.39 -3.51 -11.54
C ILE A 24 13.73 -3.62 -13.03
N LYS A 25 13.10 -2.79 -13.86
CA LYS A 25 13.29 -2.76 -15.33
C LYS A 25 13.52 -1.33 -15.85
N PRO A 26 14.19 -1.16 -17.00
CA PRO A 26 14.41 0.16 -17.59
C PRO A 26 13.11 0.82 -18.06
N SER A 27 12.11 0.03 -18.43
CA SER A 27 10.80 0.48 -18.86
C SER A 27 9.72 -0.46 -18.34
N TYR A 28 8.51 0.05 -18.21
CA TYR A 28 7.33 -0.72 -17.80
C TYR A 28 6.14 -0.15 -18.53
N THR A 29 5.18 -1.03 -18.78
CA THR A 29 3.89 -0.70 -19.39
C THR A 29 2.90 -0.16 -18.37
N LYS A 30 1.87 0.56 -18.84
CA LYS A 30 0.74 0.96 -18.00
C LYS A 30 0.10 -0.25 -17.31
N ARG A 31 -0.03 -1.39 -18.01
CA ARG A 31 -0.55 -2.65 -17.47
C ARG A 31 0.23 -3.16 -16.26
N GLU A 32 1.56 -3.20 -16.36
CA GLU A 32 2.42 -3.68 -15.29
C GLU A 32 2.26 -2.82 -14.03
N VAL A 33 2.27 -1.50 -14.17
CA VAL A 33 2.11 -0.59 -13.02
C VAL A 33 0.72 -0.72 -12.39
N LEU A 34 -0.34 -0.78 -13.21
CA LEU A 34 -1.70 -1.01 -12.73
C LEU A 34 -1.84 -2.34 -11.98
N SER A 35 -1.17 -3.39 -12.45
CA SER A 35 -1.18 -4.70 -11.80
C SER A 35 -0.56 -4.64 -10.40
N VAL A 36 0.54 -3.89 -10.23
CA VAL A 36 1.18 -3.73 -8.92
C VAL A 36 0.35 -2.86 -8.00
N ILE A 37 -0.24 -1.78 -8.50
CA ILE A 37 -1.16 -0.96 -7.70
C ILE A 37 -2.35 -1.80 -7.22
N ALA A 38 -2.88 -2.67 -8.08
CA ALA A 38 -3.99 -3.55 -7.72
C ALA A 38 -3.62 -4.66 -6.73
N SER A 39 -2.35 -5.06 -6.65
CA SER A 39 -1.89 -6.06 -5.67
C SER A 39 -1.63 -5.48 -4.28
N LEU A 40 -1.56 -4.15 -4.14
CA LEU A 40 -1.45 -3.49 -2.85
C LEU A 40 -2.81 -3.60 -2.13
N TYR A 41 -2.96 -4.62 -1.30
CA TYR A 41 -4.10 -4.82 -0.41
C TYR A 41 -3.72 -4.43 1.02
N ASP A 42 -4.53 -3.59 1.65
CA ASP A 42 -4.29 -3.06 3.00
C ASP A 42 -5.48 -3.30 3.91
N PRO A 43 -5.63 -4.50 4.47
CA PRO A 43 -6.78 -4.84 5.31
C PRO A 43 -6.82 -4.05 6.61
N LEU A 44 -5.70 -3.47 7.04
CA LEU A 44 -5.54 -2.87 8.37
C LEU A 44 -5.16 -1.38 8.33
N GLY A 45 -5.01 -0.78 7.14
CA GLY A 45 -4.71 0.64 6.97
C GLY A 45 -3.24 1.03 7.12
N PHE A 46 -2.33 0.06 7.33
CA PHE A 46 -0.92 0.35 7.57
C PHE A 46 -0.15 0.79 6.32
N LEU A 47 -0.63 0.43 5.13
CA LEU A 47 -0.04 0.82 3.86
C LEU A 47 -0.61 2.15 3.34
N GLY A 48 -1.38 2.88 4.15
CA GLY A 48 -2.01 4.16 3.78
C GLY A 48 -1.12 5.12 3.00
N PRO A 49 0.12 5.43 3.44
CA PRO A 49 1.04 6.31 2.71
C PRO A 49 1.46 5.74 1.33
N VAL A 50 1.65 4.43 1.24
CA VAL A 50 2.06 3.75 0.00
C VAL A 50 0.90 3.68 -0.98
N LEU A 51 -0.29 3.29 -0.50
CA LEU A 51 -1.52 3.30 -1.27
C LEU A 51 -1.89 4.70 -1.76
N THR A 52 -1.62 5.72 -0.96
CA THR A 52 -1.80 7.12 -1.36
C THR A 52 -0.93 7.46 -2.56
N ARG A 53 0.39 7.17 -2.50
CA ARG A 53 1.29 7.36 -3.64
C ARG A 53 0.85 6.54 -4.86
N ALA A 54 0.43 5.30 -4.65
CA ALA A 54 -0.11 4.42 -5.69
C ALA A 54 -1.34 5.04 -6.38
N LYS A 55 -2.28 5.60 -5.61
CA LYS A 55 -3.49 6.26 -6.12
C LYS A 55 -3.16 7.54 -6.89
N VAL A 56 -2.21 8.34 -6.42
CA VAL A 56 -1.74 9.53 -7.16
C VAL A 56 -1.12 9.13 -8.50
N LEU A 57 -0.27 8.09 -8.52
CA LEU A 57 0.30 7.56 -9.75
C LEU A 57 -0.80 7.02 -10.69
N LEU A 58 -1.76 6.27 -10.16
CA LEU A 58 -2.92 5.77 -10.91
C LEU A 58 -3.69 6.91 -11.59
N GLN A 59 -3.98 7.98 -10.85
CA GLN A 59 -4.66 9.16 -11.38
C GLN A 59 -3.85 9.81 -12.52
N ARG A 60 -2.52 9.97 -12.35
CA ARG A 60 -1.65 10.52 -13.40
C ARG A 60 -1.66 9.64 -14.66
N LEU A 61 -1.60 8.32 -14.51
CA LEU A 61 -1.65 7.36 -15.62
C LEU A 61 -2.98 7.36 -16.37
N TRP A 62 -4.08 7.64 -15.68
CA TRP A 62 -5.41 7.77 -16.31
C TRP A 62 -5.57 9.07 -17.08
N HIS A 63 -4.94 10.16 -16.65
CA HIS A 63 -4.94 11.41 -17.42
C HIS A 63 -4.11 11.31 -18.70
N GLN A 64 -3.22 10.31 -18.80
CA GLN A 64 -2.51 10.05 -20.04
C GLN A 64 -3.34 9.20 -21.00
N ARG A 65 -3.43 9.66 -22.24
CA ARG A 65 -4.05 8.93 -23.37
C ARG A 65 -3.14 7.79 -23.87
N LEU A 66 -2.72 6.93 -22.94
CA LEU A 66 -1.93 5.74 -23.20
C LEU A 66 -2.82 4.51 -23.17
N ASP A 67 -2.58 3.60 -24.11
CA ASP A 67 -3.13 2.26 -24.10
C ASP A 67 -2.50 1.42 -22.99
N ARG A 68 -3.13 0.28 -22.69
CA ARG A 68 -2.77 -0.55 -21.53
C ARG A 68 -1.36 -1.11 -21.67
N ASP A 69 -0.93 -1.47 -22.87
CA ASP A 69 0.38 -2.07 -23.14
C ASP A 69 1.44 -1.04 -23.57
N ASP A 70 1.08 0.26 -23.60
CA ASP A 70 2.04 1.31 -23.92
C ASP A 70 3.09 1.46 -22.82
N VAL A 71 4.32 1.73 -23.27
CA VAL A 71 5.44 2.05 -22.41
C VAL A 71 5.25 3.45 -21.82
N LEU A 72 5.51 3.59 -20.52
CA LEU A 72 5.40 4.88 -19.85
C LEU A 72 6.40 5.91 -20.39
N PRO A 73 5.95 7.12 -20.76
CA PRO A 73 6.84 8.18 -21.24
C PRO A 73 7.74 8.70 -20.12
N SER A 74 8.91 9.24 -20.50
CA SER A 74 9.97 9.64 -19.56
C SER A 74 9.58 10.57 -18.41
N PRO A 75 8.59 11.49 -18.52
CA PRO A 75 8.22 12.36 -17.39
C PRO A 75 7.61 11.61 -16.19
N ILE A 76 7.09 10.40 -16.41
CA ILE A 76 6.56 9.53 -15.34
C ILE A 76 7.65 8.57 -14.82
N ALA A 77 8.80 8.48 -15.49
CA ALA A 77 9.84 7.53 -15.13
C ALA A 77 10.40 7.79 -13.73
N ASP A 78 10.48 9.06 -13.30
CA ASP A 78 10.99 9.44 -11.98
C ASP A 78 9.99 9.10 -10.86
N ASP A 79 8.72 9.50 -10.99
CA ASP A 79 7.64 9.13 -10.05
C ASP A 79 7.49 7.61 -9.92
N LYS A 80 7.67 6.91 -11.04
CA LYS A 80 7.62 5.46 -11.10
C LYS A 80 8.83 4.82 -10.44
N LYS A 81 10.04 5.36 -10.64
CA LYS A 81 11.24 4.87 -9.96
C LYS A 81 11.07 5.01 -8.46
N GLU A 82 10.56 6.16 -7.99
CA GLU A 82 10.23 6.36 -6.57
C GLU A 82 9.16 5.37 -6.10
N PHE A 83 8.11 5.14 -6.88
CA PHE A 83 7.07 4.16 -6.54
C PHE A 83 7.62 2.73 -6.46
N VAL A 84 8.39 2.28 -7.45
CA VAL A 84 9.04 0.96 -7.49
C VAL A 84 9.97 0.78 -6.30
N THR A 85 10.79 1.79 -5.99
CA THR A 85 11.65 1.76 -4.80
C THR A 85 10.83 1.68 -3.52
N THR A 86 9.76 2.48 -3.40
CA THR A 86 8.87 2.46 -2.23
C THR A 86 8.24 1.08 -2.04
N VAL A 87 7.71 0.47 -3.11
CA VAL A 87 7.11 -0.87 -3.09
C VAL A 87 8.13 -1.94 -2.67
N ASN A 88 9.34 -1.90 -3.22
CA ASN A 88 10.37 -2.87 -2.86
C ASN A 88 10.92 -2.66 -1.42
N CYS A 89 10.85 -1.43 -0.88
CA CYS A 89 11.19 -1.19 0.53
C CYS A 89 10.18 -1.80 1.50
N ILE A 90 8.89 -1.84 1.14
CA ILE A 90 7.84 -2.38 2.02
C ILE A 90 7.64 -3.89 1.91
N GLU A 91 8.21 -4.55 0.90
CA GLU A 91 8.17 -6.02 0.75
C GLU A 91 8.70 -6.76 1.99
N LYS A 92 9.63 -6.14 2.71
CA LYS A 92 10.25 -6.70 3.92
C LYS A 92 9.65 -6.17 5.22
N LEU A 93 8.57 -5.39 5.13
CA LEU A 93 7.94 -4.78 6.28
C LEU A 93 7.18 -5.85 7.06
N LYS A 94 7.59 -6.06 8.32
CA LYS A 94 6.85 -6.84 9.31
C LYS A 94 6.20 -5.92 10.31
N ILE A 95 4.88 -5.89 10.33
CA ILE A 95 4.12 -5.05 11.26
C ILE A 95 3.65 -5.90 12.42
N THR A 96 4.05 -5.54 13.64
CA THR A 96 3.55 -6.18 14.86
C THR A 96 2.13 -5.69 15.11
N ARG A 97 1.16 -6.59 15.07
CA ARG A 97 -0.26 -6.23 15.24
C ARG A 97 -0.73 -6.30 16.68
N PHE A 98 -0.10 -7.17 17.46
CA PHE A 98 -0.41 -7.33 18.87
C PHE A 98 0.39 -6.33 19.70
N ILE A 99 -0.27 -5.23 20.07
CA ILE A 99 0.34 -4.18 20.90
C ILE A 99 0.15 -4.51 22.38
N LEU A 100 -0.58 -5.59 22.72
CA LEU A 100 -1.01 -5.87 24.08
C LEU A 100 -0.05 -6.79 24.94
N THR A 101 0.82 -6.26 25.79
CA THR A 101 1.42 -6.89 26.99
C THR A 101 0.45 -7.20 28.16
N ASN A 102 0.95 -7.74 29.27
CA ASN A 102 0.12 -8.27 30.37
C ASN A 102 -0.10 -7.27 31.51
N THR A 103 0.38 -6.03 31.39
CA THR A 103 0.56 -5.10 32.52
C THR A 103 0.05 -3.69 32.25
N TRP A 104 -1.23 -3.52 31.93
CA TRP A 104 -1.86 -2.19 31.78
C TRP A 104 -2.60 -1.76 33.02
N LEU A 105 -2.49 -0.46 33.33
CA LEU A 105 -3.40 0.22 34.24
C LEU A 105 -4.51 0.98 33.50
N ARG A 106 -4.27 1.39 32.25
CA ARG A 106 -5.22 2.14 31.41
C ARG A 106 -4.87 2.01 29.93
N ILE A 107 -5.88 1.86 29.09
CA ILE A 107 -5.78 1.88 27.63
C ILE A 107 -6.48 3.14 27.12
N VAL A 108 -5.86 3.87 26.20
CA VAL A 108 -6.44 5.05 25.55
C VAL A 108 -6.32 4.87 24.05
N LEU A 109 -7.42 5.10 23.34
CA LEU A 109 -7.45 5.13 21.88
C LEU A 109 -7.13 6.55 21.41
N GLN A 110 -6.14 6.71 20.54
CA GLN A 110 -5.68 8.03 20.10
C GLN A 110 -5.82 8.16 18.59
N GLY A 111 -6.76 8.99 18.16
CA GLY A 111 -6.93 9.35 16.76
C GLY A 111 -5.95 10.45 16.32
N PHE A 112 -5.27 10.23 15.20
CA PHE A 112 -4.47 11.24 14.50
C PHE A 112 -5.07 11.49 13.10
N VAL A 113 -5.03 12.75 12.66
CA VAL A 113 -5.48 13.18 11.33
C VAL A 113 -4.43 14.09 10.73
N ASP A 114 -4.13 13.89 9.45
CA ASP A 114 -3.26 14.75 8.65
C ASP A 114 -3.88 15.00 7.25
N ALA A 115 -3.58 16.16 6.67
CA ALA A 115 -4.15 16.62 5.42
C ALA A 115 -3.12 17.33 4.55
N SER A 116 -3.10 16.98 3.26
CA SER A 116 -2.32 17.66 2.24
C SER A 116 -3.19 18.05 1.05
N LYS A 117 -2.66 18.86 0.13
CA LYS A 117 -3.35 19.19 -1.13
C LYS A 117 -3.68 17.95 -1.99
N ALA A 118 -2.96 16.85 -1.79
CA ALA A 118 -3.14 15.63 -2.56
C ALA A 118 -4.11 14.65 -1.89
N THR A 119 -4.11 14.56 -0.56
CA THR A 119 -4.84 13.54 0.21
C THR A 119 -5.10 13.90 1.66
N TYR A 120 -6.10 13.25 2.25
CA TYR A 120 -6.39 13.22 3.69
C TYR A 120 -6.08 11.83 4.26
N GLY A 121 -5.52 11.78 5.46
CA GLY A 121 -5.19 10.55 6.18
C GLY A 121 -5.64 10.59 7.64
N ALA A 122 -6.10 9.45 8.15
CA ALA A 122 -6.49 9.30 9.55
C ALA A 122 -6.06 7.91 10.05
N VAL A 123 -5.66 7.83 11.32
CA VAL A 123 -5.32 6.58 12.02
C VAL A 123 -5.83 6.65 13.46
N VAL A 124 -6.22 5.51 14.04
CA VAL A 124 -6.84 5.38 15.37
C VAL A 124 -6.18 4.24 16.14
#